data_AF-A0A3B9G2X3-F1
#
_entry.id   AF-A0A3B9G2X3-F1
#
_cell.length_a   1.000
_cell.length_b   1.000
_cell.length_c   1.000
_cell.angle_alpha   90.00
_cell.angle_beta   90.00
_cell.angle_gamma   90.00
#
_symmetry.space_group_name_H-M   'P 1'
#
loop_
_entity.id
_entity.type
_entity.pdbx_description
1 polymer ?
#
loop_
_entity_poly.entity_id
_entity_poly.type
_entity_poly.pdbx_seq_one_letter_code
_entity_poly.pdbx_strand_id
1 'polypeptide(L)'
;MEVVSATLNGTESLVMLTMQDLEDDRIDETTDLFDSANLQLPYDGAGTCIQTGYNPETKTASFAVYMDFNIDHPAESDKVSFRVSRFLSHKQEHTVDLTQYITDTIEEADSMPVPAIRGWGGNPTNTDDHQANTDTVRRLRVLNTQNSLEIPIVEGVTLTGIGMIDGALHVQIRYSDILHTDNHGFLTLTDREGKTYRDTGLPGIGSVSWFGENHDSWEEYIFEHYPEDFSEVTLTGEFTTADPAVEGDWYVTFPLSLIQAQGN
;
A
#
# COMPACT_ATOMS: atom_id res chain seq x y z
N MET A 1 4.65 14.79 -20.35
CA MET A 1 5.66 13.88 -19.76
C MET A 1 6.94 14.01 -20.56
N GLU A 2 8.07 14.11 -19.90
CA GLU A 2 9.40 14.16 -20.50
C GLU A 2 10.36 13.27 -19.71
N VAL A 3 11.25 12.55 -20.41
CA VAL A 3 12.35 11.81 -19.77
C VAL A 3 13.58 12.70 -19.72
N VAL A 4 14.02 13.03 -18.52
CA VAL A 4 15.15 13.94 -18.25
C VAL A 4 16.47 13.20 -18.39
N SER A 5 16.54 11.99 -17.81
CA SER A 5 17.71 11.11 -17.92
C SER A 5 17.29 9.66 -17.68
N ALA A 6 18.13 8.74 -18.13
CA ALA A 6 17.99 7.33 -17.84
C ALA A 6 19.37 6.70 -17.65
N THR A 7 19.45 5.69 -16.80
CA THR A 7 20.64 4.84 -16.64
C THR A 7 20.20 3.39 -16.61
N LEU A 8 21.05 2.51 -17.15
CA LEU A 8 20.88 1.06 -17.10
C LEU A 8 22.23 0.46 -16.68
N ASN A 9 22.23 -0.35 -15.64
CA ASN A 9 23.40 -1.04 -15.11
C ASN A 9 23.04 -2.50 -14.84
N GLY A 10 23.43 -3.39 -15.75
CA GLY A 10 23.02 -4.78 -15.70
C GLY A 10 21.50 -4.91 -15.78
N THR A 11 20.90 -5.45 -14.72
CA THR A 11 19.45 -5.61 -14.57
C THR A 11 18.74 -4.36 -14.04
N GLU A 12 19.46 -3.38 -13.52
CA GLU A 12 18.86 -2.25 -12.83
C GLU A 12 18.79 -1.02 -13.74
N SER A 13 17.67 -0.30 -13.70
CA SER A 13 17.52 0.98 -14.37
C SER A 13 16.99 2.05 -13.43
N LEU A 14 17.39 3.29 -13.71
CA LEU A 14 16.84 4.48 -13.09
C LEU A 14 16.43 5.44 -14.19
N VAL A 15 15.15 5.80 -14.24
CA VAL A 15 14.60 6.78 -15.17
C VAL A 15 14.14 8.00 -14.38
N MET A 16 14.70 9.16 -14.71
CA MET A 16 14.25 10.45 -14.20
C MET A 16 13.29 11.06 -15.21
N LEU A 17 12.09 11.43 -14.78
CA LEU A 17 11.07 12.00 -15.65
C LEU A 17 10.32 13.14 -14.99
N THR A 18 9.72 14.00 -15.81
CA THR A 18 8.83 15.06 -15.37
C THR A 18 7.44 14.88 -16.00
N MET A 19 6.41 15.21 -15.23
CA MET A 19 5.03 15.34 -15.72
C MET A 19 4.51 16.72 -15.36
N GLN A 20 3.92 17.39 -16.34
CA GLN A 20 3.36 18.73 -16.20
C GLN A 20 1.86 18.68 -16.50
N ASP A 21 1.04 19.24 -15.62
CA ASP A 21 -0.35 19.53 -15.96
C ASP A 21 -0.41 20.84 -16.77
N LEU A 22 -1.04 20.77 -17.95
CA LEU A 22 -1.18 21.89 -18.88
C LEU A 22 -2.57 22.54 -18.84
N GLU A 23 -3.56 21.89 -18.24
CA GLU A 23 -4.96 22.27 -18.38
C GLU A 23 -5.63 22.51 -17.02
N ASP A 24 -5.23 21.77 -16.00
CA ASP A 24 -5.94 21.72 -14.72
C ASP A 24 -4.95 21.66 -13.54
N ASP A 25 -5.40 21.23 -12.38
CA ASP A 25 -4.63 21.03 -11.14
C ASP A 25 -4.56 19.55 -10.74
N ARG A 26 -4.39 18.63 -11.71
CA ARG A 26 -4.39 17.17 -11.45
C ARG A 26 -3.07 16.64 -10.88
N ILE A 27 -1.99 17.42 -10.91
CA ILE A 27 -0.67 17.01 -10.41
C ILE A 27 -0.23 17.95 -9.29
N ASP A 28 0.22 17.37 -8.19
CA ASP A 28 0.63 18.03 -6.95
C ASP A 28 1.85 17.33 -6.30
N GLU A 29 2.23 17.80 -5.11
CA GLU A 29 3.32 17.24 -4.29
C GLU A 29 3.07 15.85 -3.72
N THR A 30 1.89 15.29 -3.94
CA THR A 30 1.51 13.94 -3.48
C THR A 30 1.39 12.94 -4.62
N THR A 31 1.64 13.39 -5.85
CA THR A 31 1.41 12.58 -7.05
C THR A 31 2.27 11.34 -7.06
N ASP A 32 1.65 10.21 -7.40
CA ASP A 32 2.23 8.87 -7.42
C ASP A 32 1.87 8.18 -8.74
N LEU A 33 2.82 7.47 -9.37
CA LEU A 33 2.58 6.82 -10.65
C LEU A 33 1.80 5.50 -10.57
N PHE A 34 1.33 5.13 -9.38
CA PHE A 34 0.39 4.06 -9.06
C PHE A 34 0.68 2.75 -9.79
N ASP A 35 1.91 2.26 -9.60
CA ASP A 35 2.46 1.03 -10.21
C ASP A 35 2.31 0.95 -11.74
N SER A 36 2.15 2.10 -12.39
CA SER A 36 1.81 2.20 -13.81
C SER A 36 2.99 2.61 -14.70
N ALA A 37 4.11 2.97 -14.06
CA ALA A 37 5.34 3.41 -14.70
C ALA A 37 6.16 2.22 -15.18
N ASN A 38 6.48 2.19 -16.47
CA ASN A 38 7.20 1.08 -17.07
C ASN A 38 8.12 1.52 -18.21
N LEU A 39 9.37 1.07 -18.16
CA LEU A 39 10.27 1.08 -19.31
C LEU A 39 10.00 -0.16 -20.16
N GLN A 40 9.52 0.08 -21.38
CA GLN A 40 9.07 -0.95 -22.31
C GLN A 40 10.27 -1.67 -22.94
N LEU A 41 10.83 -2.59 -22.16
CA LEU A 41 11.79 -3.58 -22.61
C LEU A 41 11.09 -4.93 -22.84
N PRO A 42 11.64 -5.83 -23.67
CA PRO A 42 11.06 -7.15 -23.91
C PRO A 42 11.26 -8.12 -22.72
N TYR A 43 11.45 -7.60 -21.51
CA TYR A 43 11.78 -8.33 -20.31
C TYR A 43 10.86 -7.91 -19.16
N ASP A 44 10.49 -8.88 -18.35
CA ASP A 44 9.74 -8.61 -17.12
C ASP A 44 10.66 -7.98 -16.07
N GLY A 45 10.12 -7.03 -15.33
CA GLY A 45 10.80 -6.38 -14.23
C GLY A 45 9.83 -5.87 -13.19
N ALA A 46 10.34 -5.60 -12.01
CA ALA A 46 9.64 -4.93 -10.93
C ALA A 46 10.27 -3.56 -10.71
N GLY A 47 9.49 -2.58 -10.26
CA GLY A 47 10.01 -1.25 -10.04
C GLY A 47 9.34 -0.54 -8.89
N THR A 48 9.94 0.57 -8.52
CA THR A 48 9.40 1.51 -7.55
C THR A 48 9.55 2.93 -8.10
N CYS A 49 8.63 3.80 -7.71
CA CYS A 49 8.63 5.19 -8.10
C CYS A 49 8.66 6.07 -6.86
N ILE A 50 9.45 7.13 -6.90
CA ILE A 50 9.47 8.16 -5.87
C ILE A 50 9.30 9.52 -6.55
N GLN A 51 8.36 10.33 -6.05
CA GLN A 51 8.31 11.74 -6.43
C GLN A 51 9.50 12.48 -5.79
N THR A 52 10.34 13.08 -6.61
CA THR A 52 11.57 13.77 -6.17
C THR A 52 11.40 15.28 -6.05
N GLY A 53 10.27 15.82 -6.53
CA GLY A 53 9.90 17.21 -6.30
C GLY A 53 8.68 17.64 -7.09
N TYR A 54 8.11 18.77 -6.69
CA TYR A 54 6.98 19.43 -7.35
C TYR A 54 7.22 20.94 -7.45
N ASN A 55 7.01 21.50 -8.63
CA ASN A 55 7.03 22.95 -8.86
C ASN A 55 5.58 23.45 -9.05
N PRO A 56 5.01 24.18 -8.08
CA PRO A 56 3.64 24.69 -8.17
C PRO A 56 3.48 25.83 -9.20
N GLU A 57 4.54 26.57 -9.54
CA GLU A 57 4.44 27.66 -10.54
C GLU A 57 4.23 27.10 -11.95
N THR A 58 4.85 25.96 -12.24
CA THR A 58 4.76 25.29 -13.55
C THR A 58 3.87 24.06 -13.53
N LYS A 59 3.31 23.69 -12.38
CA LYS A 59 2.54 22.46 -12.14
C LYS A 59 3.28 21.20 -12.63
N THR A 60 4.56 21.11 -12.29
CA THR A 60 5.45 20.04 -12.78
C THR A 60 5.95 19.17 -11.64
N ALA A 61 5.60 17.90 -11.65
CA ALA A 61 6.16 16.89 -10.77
C ALA A 61 7.37 16.20 -11.43
N SER A 62 8.37 15.85 -10.62
CA SER A 62 9.58 15.13 -11.01
C SER A 62 9.62 13.79 -10.30
N PHE A 63 10.00 12.73 -10.99
CA PHE A 63 9.99 11.36 -10.47
C PHE A 63 11.31 10.66 -10.76
N ALA A 64 11.69 9.78 -9.83
CA ALA A 64 12.72 8.77 -9.99
C ALA A 64 12.03 7.41 -10.05
N VAL A 65 12.17 6.70 -11.17
CA VAL A 65 11.60 5.37 -11.35
C VAL A 65 12.75 4.38 -11.45
N TYR A 66 12.86 3.52 -10.44
CA TYR A 66 13.81 2.42 -10.41
C TYR A 66 13.12 1.15 -10.89
N MET A 67 13.76 0.37 -11.77
CA MET A 67 13.27 -0.96 -12.16
C MET A 67 14.42 -1.96 -12.18
N ASP A 68 14.16 -3.15 -11.67
CA ASP A 68 15.03 -4.33 -11.76
C ASP A 68 14.40 -5.36 -12.70
N PHE A 69 15.17 -5.80 -13.69
CA PHE A 69 14.74 -6.72 -14.73
C PHE A 69 15.28 -8.14 -14.45
N ASN A 70 14.50 -9.16 -14.78
CA ASN A 70 14.91 -10.54 -14.51
C ASN A 70 16.10 -11.05 -15.36
N ILE A 71 16.59 -10.23 -16.29
CA ILE A 71 17.61 -10.60 -17.28
C ILE A 71 18.59 -9.44 -17.48
N ASP A 72 19.88 -9.73 -17.36
CA ASP A 72 20.98 -8.81 -17.68
C ASP A 72 21.27 -8.86 -19.18
N HIS A 73 20.55 -8.09 -20.00
CA HIS A 73 20.84 -8.00 -21.43
C HIS A 73 20.78 -6.54 -21.91
N PRO A 74 21.70 -6.11 -22.79
CA PRO A 74 21.62 -4.81 -23.42
C PRO A 74 20.35 -4.73 -24.29
N ALA A 75 19.65 -3.61 -24.24
CA ALA A 75 18.53 -3.36 -25.14
C ALA A 75 19.02 -3.43 -26.61
N GLU A 76 18.40 -4.29 -27.41
CA GLU A 76 18.81 -4.54 -28.81
C GLU A 76 18.27 -3.49 -29.82
N SER A 77 17.46 -2.54 -29.36
CA SER A 77 16.81 -1.53 -30.20
C SER A 77 17.46 -0.16 -30.07
N ASP A 78 17.60 0.63 -31.13
CA ASP A 78 18.18 1.99 -31.06
C ASP A 78 17.39 2.97 -30.16
N LYS A 79 16.15 2.63 -29.79
CA LYS A 79 15.24 3.45 -29.00
C LYS A 79 14.45 2.61 -28.01
N VAL A 80 14.02 3.24 -26.92
CA VAL A 80 13.16 2.62 -25.91
C VAL A 80 11.99 3.56 -25.61
N SER A 81 10.87 3.00 -25.15
CA SER A 81 9.72 3.79 -24.71
C SER A 81 9.51 3.66 -23.22
N PHE A 82 9.17 4.77 -22.57
CA PHE A 82 8.71 4.79 -21.20
C PHE A 82 7.23 5.15 -21.19
N ARG A 83 6.44 4.42 -20.40
CA ARG A 83 4.98 4.55 -20.33
C ARG A 83 4.54 4.77 -18.89
N VAL A 84 3.56 5.65 -18.71
CA VAL A 84 2.77 5.81 -17.49
C VAL A 84 1.31 5.72 -17.93
N SER A 85 0.54 4.81 -17.33
CA SER A 85 -0.87 4.61 -17.72
C SER A 85 -1.87 5.25 -16.75
N ARG A 86 -1.46 5.53 -15.52
CA ARG A 86 -2.28 6.25 -14.55
C ARG A 86 -1.43 6.87 -13.46
N PHE A 87 -1.99 7.83 -12.74
CA PHE A 87 -1.37 8.35 -11.52
C PHE A 87 -2.45 8.71 -10.49
N LEU A 88 -2.05 8.71 -9.23
CA LEU A 88 -2.83 9.25 -8.12
C LEU A 88 -2.33 10.66 -7.80
N SER A 89 -3.21 11.49 -7.25
CA SER A 89 -2.90 12.83 -6.73
C SER A 89 -3.80 13.11 -5.54
N HIS A 90 -3.59 14.26 -4.89
CA HIS A 90 -4.39 14.71 -3.76
C HIS A 90 -4.43 13.70 -2.61
N LYS A 91 -3.32 12.99 -2.37
CA LYS A 91 -3.21 12.06 -1.24
C LYS A 91 -3.35 12.85 0.07
N GLN A 92 -4.14 12.32 0.99
CA GLN A 92 -4.36 12.86 2.32
C GLN A 92 -3.96 11.83 3.35
N GLU A 93 -3.18 12.28 4.33
CA GLU A 93 -2.83 11.49 5.51
C GLU A 93 -3.77 11.86 6.66
N HIS A 94 -4.30 10.84 7.34
CA HIS A 94 -5.22 10.99 8.45
C HIS A 94 -4.72 10.20 9.65
N THR A 95 -4.56 10.87 10.79
CA THR A 95 -4.39 10.21 12.09
C THR A 95 -5.70 10.32 12.86
N VAL A 96 -6.32 9.18 13.15
CA VAL A 96 -7.64 9.12 13.80
C VAL A 96 -7.56 8.36 15.12
N ASP A 97 -8.09 8.96 16.17
CA ASP A 97 -8.29 8.30 17.45
C ASP A 97 -9.55 7.41 17.40
N LEU A 98 -9.32 6.11 17.47
CA LEU A 98 -10.35 5.07 17.46
C LEU A 98 -10.58 4.49 18.87
N THR A 99 -9.96 5.05 19.90
CA THR A 99 -10.03 4.55 21.29
C THR A 99 -11.45 4.50 21.82
N GLN A 100 -12.35 5.39 21.35
CA GLN A 100 -13.77 5.35 21.73
C GLN A 100 -14.50 4.04 21.38
N TYR A 101 -13.95 3.24 20.46
CA TYR A 101 -14.48 1.93 20.07
C TYR A 101 -13.83 0.77 20.82
N ILE A 102 -12.80 1.05 21.62
CA ILE A 102 -12.21 0.10 22.58
C ILE A 102 -12.87 0.35 23.93
N THR A 103 -13.69 -0.59 24.36
CA THR A 103 -14.35 -0.57 25.67
C THR A 103 -13.55 -1.36 26.70
N ASP A 104 -13.77 -1.11 27.99
CA ASP A 104 -13.15 -1.86 29.11
C ASP A 104 -13.36 -3.39 28.98
N THR A 105 -14.39 -3.81 28.25
CA THR A 105 -14.63 -5.20 27.90
C THR A 105 -15.02 -5.28 26.43
N ILE A 106 -14.32 -6.10 25.66
CA ILE A 106 -14.65 -6.44 24.27
C ILE A 106 -15.08 -7.91 24.27
N GLU A 107 -16.26 -8.19 23.72
CA GLU A 107 -16.83 -9.55 23.70
C GLU A 107 -16.20 -10.43 22.61
N GLU A 108 -16.28 -11.75 22.80
CA GLU A 108 -15.97 -12.71 21.75
C GLU A 108 -16.94 -12.53 20.58
N ALA A 109 -16.42 -12.37 19.38
CA ALA A 109 -17.20 -12.07 18.20
C ALA A 109 -17.43 -13.32 17.33
N ASP A 110 -18.52 -13.29 16.56
CA ASP A 110 -18.73 -14.25 15.50
C ASP A 110 -17.60 -14.14 14.46
N SER A 111 -17.02 -15.29 14.11
CA SER A 111 -15.88 -15.35 13.21
C SER A 111 -16.10 -16.27 12.02
N MET A 112 -15.44 -15.94 10.91
CA MET A 112 -15.44 -16.71 9.66
C MET A 112 -14.02 -17.07 9.24
N PRO A 113 -13.81 -18.09 8.40
CA PRO A 113 -12.51 -18.32 7.77
C PRO A 113 -12.11 -17.10 6.92
N VAL A 114 -10.81 -16.83 6.83
CA VAL A 114 -10.31 -15.80 5.89
C VAL A 114 -10.73 -16.15 4.46
N PRO A 115 -11.30 -15.19 3.71
CA PRO A 115 -11.54 -15.37 2.27
C PRO A 115 -10.24 -15.49 1.46
N ALA A 116 -10.32 -15.31 0.14
CA ALA A 116 -9.15 -15.33 -0.73
C ALA A 116 -8.17 -14.21 -0.35
N ILE A 117 -7.09 -14.58 0.34
CA ILE A 117 -6.04 -13.68 0.84
C ILE A 117 -5.43 -12.90 -0.33
N ARG A 118 -5.37 -11.57 -0.20
CA ARG A 118 -4.62 -10.68 -1.11
C ARG A 118 -3.27 -10.24 -0.53
N GLY A 119 -3.15 -10.22 0.80
CA GLY A 119 -1.94 -9.83 1.51
C GLY A 119 -2.05 -10.10 3.01
N TRP A 120 -0.92 -10.05 3.70
CA TRP A 120 -0.84 -10.11 5.16
C TRP A 120 0.41 -9.39 5.65
N GLY A 121 0.38 -8.95 6.90
CA GLY A 121 1.52 -8.43 7.64
C GLY A 121 2.00 -9.41 8.70
N GLY A 122 3.27 -9.26 9.08
CA GLY A 122 3.93 -10.09 10.08
C GLY A 122 4.57 -11.37 9.54
N ASN A 123 5.18 -12.13 10.45
CA ASN A 123 5.84 -13.41 10.18
C ASN A 123 5.26 -14.48 11.11
N PRO A 124 4.12 -15.11 10.75
CA PRO A 124 3.41 -16.05 11.60
C PRO A 124 4.26 -17.19 12.15
N THR A 125 5.16 -17.73 11.33
CA THR A 125 5.98 -18.88 11.70
C THR A 125 7.37 -18.49 12.22
N ASN A 126 7.69 -17.20 12.22
CA ASN A 126 9.04 -16.68 12.51
C ASN A 126 10.12 -17.35 11.65
N THR A 127 9.78 -17.65 10.39
CA THR A 127 10.67 -18.23 9.39
C THR A 127 10.44 -17.55 8.05
N ASP A 128 11.42 -17.65 7.15
CA ASP A 128 11.28 -17.16 5.77
C ASP A 128 10.54 -18.17 4.87
N ASP A 129 9.91 -19.21 5.45
CA ASP A 129 9.15 -20.20 4.71
C ASP A 129 7.78 -19.62 4.31
N HIS A 130 7.71 -19.11 3.08
CA HIS A 130 6.50 -18.53 2.52
C HIS A 130 5.31 -19.49 2.54
N GLN A 131 5.52 -20.80 2.32
CA GLN A 131 4.43 -21.78 2.31
C GLN A 131 3.91 -22.01 3.73
N ALA A 132 4.80 -22.16 4.70
CA ALA A 132 4.41 -22.31 6.10
C ALA A 132 3.68 -21.08 6.64
N ASN A 133 4.12 -19.88 6.27
CA ASN A 133 3.45 -18.63 6.59
C ASN A 133 2.05 -18.59 5.95
N THR A 134 1.95 -18.85 4.65
CA THR A 134 0.67 -18.88 3.92
C THR A 134 -0.33 -19.87 4.53
N ASP A 135 0.12 -21.08 4.86
CA ASP A 135 -0.72 -22.11 5.46
C ASP A 135 -1.22 -21.72 6.86
N THR A 136 -0.43 -20.92 7.59
CA THR A 136 -0.82 -20.39 8.89
C THR A 136 -1.87 -19.29 8.76
N VAL A 137 -1.66 -18.33 7.86
CA VAL A 137 -2.64 -17.26 7.57
C VAL A 137 -3.98 -17.85 7.11
N ARG A 138 -3.96 -18.89 6.27
CA ARG A 138 -5.18 -19.59 5.79
C ARG A 138 -6.00 -20.27 6.89
N ARG A 139 -5.41 -20.53 8.06
CA ARG A 139 -6.11 -21.14 9.19
C ARG A 139 -6.70 -20.10 10.14
N LEU A 140 -6.40 -18.82 9.95
CA LEU A 140 -6.97 -17.76 10.77
C LEU A 140 -8.49 -17.69 10.63
N ARG A 141 -9.09 -17.18 11.69
CA ARG A 141 -10.47 -16.71 11.69
C ARG A 141 -10.46 -15.20 11.74
N VAL A 142 -11.39 -14.60 11.02
CA VAL A 142 -11.60 -13.15 10.96
C VAL A 142 -13.01 -12.78 11.37
N LEU A 143 -13.24 -11.53 11.73
CA LEU A 143 -14.56 -11.02 12.09
C LEU A 143 -15.55 -11.25 10.94
N ASN A 144 -16.76 -11.70 11.29
CA ASN A 144 -17.78 -12.00 10.29
C ASN A 144 -18.29 -10.71 9.62
N THR A 145 -18.07 -10.60 8.31
CA THR A 145 -18.43 -9.42 7.52
C THR A 145 -19.94 -9.17 7.40
N GLN A 146 -20.79 -10.16 7.74
CA GLN A 146 -22.25 -10.00 7.74
C GLN A 146 -22.78 -9.15 8.91
N ASN A 147 -21.99 -9.01 9.98
CA ASN A 147 -22.35 -8.26 11.18
C ASN A 147 -21.60 -6.92 11.25
N SER A 148 -21.41 -6.25 10.10
CA SER A 148 -20.57 -5.07 10.02
C SER A 148 -21.15 -3.84 10.75
N LEU A 149 -20.29 -3.13 11.49
CA LEU A 149 -20.63 -1.87 12.17
C LEU A 149 -20.90 -0.70 11.21
N GLU A 150 -20.27 -0.70 10.03
CA GLU A 150 -20.39 0.34 9.00
C GLU A 150 -20.15 1.77 9.53
N ILE A 151 -19.07 1.97 10.30
CA ILE A 151 -18.70 3.26 10.88
C ILE A 151 -17.70 3.98 9.97
N PRO A 152 -18.05 5.10 9.32
CA PRO A 152 -17.10 5.87 8.53
C PRO A 152 -16.03 6.50 9.42
N ILE A 153 -14.75 6.32 9.07
CA ILE A 153 -13.61 6.89 9.79
C ILE A 153 -13.14 8.15 9.08
N VAL A 154 -12.83 8.01 7.79
CA VAL A 154 -12.58 9.08 6.81
C VAL A 154 -13.17 8.64 5.47
N GLU A 155 -13.21 9.53 4.48
CA GLU A 155 -13.65 9.12 3.14
C GLU A 155 -12.82 7.95 2.62
N GLY A 156 -13.47 6.92 2.08
CA GLY A 156 -12.80 5.71 1.61
C GLY A 156 -12.40 4.69 2.70
N VAL A 157 -12.50 5.02 4.00
CA VAL A 157 -12.10 4.13 5.11
C VAL A 157 -13.25 3.92 6.09
N THR A 158 -13.67 2.67 6.28
CA THR A 158 -14.77 2.29 7.17
C THR A 158 -14.30 1.30 8.21
N LEU A 159 -14.58 1.55 9.49
CA LEU A 159 -14.46 0.56 10.56
C LEU A 159 -15.66 -0.39 10.46
N THR A 160 -15.38 -1.66 10.16
CA THR A 160 -16.40 -2.67 9.92
C THR A 160 -16.59 -3.63 11.08
N GLY A 161 -15.64 -3.73 12.01
CA GLY A 161 -15.79 -4.59 13.18
C GLY A 161 -14.67 -4.42 14.21
N ILE A 162 -15.01 -4.69 15.47
CA ILE A 162 -14.08 -4.86 16.58
C ILE A 162 -14.59 -6.03 17.42
N GLY A 163 -13.71 -6.94 17.82
CA GLY A 163 -14.10 -8.08 18.63
C GLY A 163 -12.93 -8.95 19.05
N MET A 164 -13.17 -9.78 20.06
CA MET A 164 -12.22 -10.82 20.46
C MET A 164 -12.42 -12.06 19.59
N ILE A 165 -11.30 -12.67 19.15
CA ILE A 165 -11.29 -14.01 18.54
C ILE A 165 -10.11 -14.77 19.13
N ASP A 166 -10.38 -15.91 19.76
CA ASP A 166 -9.34 -16.81 20.30
C ASP A 166 -8.33 -16.10 21.24
N GLY A 167 -8.78 -15.07 21.96
CA GLY A 167 -7.96 -14.30 22.89
C GLY A 167 -7.11 -13.18 22.27
N ALA A 168 -7.25 -12.91 20.97
CA ALA A 168 -6.67 -11.75 20.30
C ALA A 168 -7.74 -10.68 20.03
N LEU A 169 -7.34 -9.41 20.03
CA LEU A 169 -8.20 -8.31 19.61
C LEU A 169 -8.12 -8.19 18.09
N HIS A 170 -9.27 -8.28 17.42
CA HIS A 170 -9.40 -8.09 15.99
C HIS A 170 -10.09 -6.76 15.71
N VAL A 171 -9.54 -5.98 14.78
CA VAL A 171 -10.13 -4.74 14.29
C VAL A 171 -10.17 -4.79 12.77
N GLN A 172 -11.36 -4.70 12.19
CA GLN A 172 -11.60 -4.87 10.77
C GLN A 172 -11.90 -3.52 10.12
N ILE A 173 -11.14 -3.19 9.08
CA ILE A 173 -11.26 -1.98 8.28
C ILE A 173 -11.59 -2.37 6.84
N ARG A 174 -12.50 -1.62 6.21
CA ARG A 174 -12.77 -1.68 4.77
C ARG A 174 -12.25 -0.41 4.10
N TYR A 175 -11.36 -0.61 3.14
CA TYR A 175 -10.85 0.40 2.23
C TYR A 175 -11.62 0.33 0.91
N SER A 176 -12.28 1.42 0.57
CA SER A 176 -13.13 1.50 -0.60
C SER A 176 -12.29 1.71 -1.85
N ASP A 177 -12.61 0.98 -2.91
CA ASP A 177 -12.08 1.21 -4.26
C ASP A 177 -10.55 1.34 -4.35
N ILE A 178 -9.81 0.47 -3.64
CA ILE A 178 -8.34 0.56 -3.57
C ILE A 178 -7.65 0.40 -4.93
N LEU A 179 -8.33 -0.22 -5.90
CA LEU A 179 -7.82 -0.39 -7.26
C LEU A 179 -7.76 0.92 -8.06
N HIS A 180 -8.44 1.96 -7.59
CA HIS A 180 -8.41 3.31 -8.18
C HIS A 180 -7.92 4.38 -7.22
N THR A 181 -7.91 4.14 -5.91
CA THR A 181 -7.59 5.17 -4.90
C THR A 181 -6.35 4.86 -4.08
N ASP A 182 -5.87 3.61 -4.08
CA ASP A 182 -4.81 3.15 -3.18
C ASP A 182 -5.09 3.49 -1.71
N ASN A 183 -6.35 3.51 -1.29
CA ASN A 183 -6.68 3.74 0.12
C ASN A 183 -6.07 2.63 0.98
N HIS A 184 -5.24 3.00 1.96
CA HIS A 184 -4.57 2.06 2.85
C HIS A 184 -4.28 2.71 4.21
N GLY A 185 -3.79 1.92 5.14
CA GLY A 185 -3.39 2.41 6.44
C GLY A 185 -2.93 1.29 7.36
N PHE A 186 -2.76 1.65 8.62
CA PHE A 186 -2.46 0.69 9.67
C PHE A 186 -2.99 1.18 11.01
N LEU A 187 -3.20 0.23 11.91
CA LEU A 187 -3.65 0.50 13.26
C LEU A 187 -2.50 0.28 14.25
N THR A 188 -2.41 1.15 15.24
CA THR A 188 -1.50 1.01 16.37
C THR A 188 -2.31 0.96 17.66
N LEU A 189 -2.16 -0.13 18.42
CA LEU A 189 -2.63 -0.23 19.79
C LEU A 189 -1.47 0.18 20.72
N THR A 190 -1.71 1.10 21.65
CA THR A 190 -0.67 1.61 22.56
C THR A 190 -1.14 1.48 24.00
N ASP A 191 -0.32 0.92 24.89
CA ASP A 191 -0.62 0.89 26.32
C ASP A 191 -0.22 2.19 27.05
N ARG A 192 -0.58 2.29 28.32
CA ARG A 192 -0.25 3.43 29.19
C ARG A 192 1.25 3.71 29.33
N GLU A 193 2.10 2.69 29.19
CA GLU A 193 3.56 2.85 29.25
C GLU A 193 4.12 3.37 27.93
N GLY A 194 3.28 3.52 26.90
CA GLY A 194 3.65 3.96 25.56
C GLY A 194 4.19 2.81 24.69
N LYS A 195 4.06 1.56 25.13
CA LYS A 195 4.44 0.40 24.32
C LYS A 195 3.38 0.18 23.26
N THR A 196 3.85 0.11 22.02
CA THR A 196 3.00 -0.12 20.86
C THR A 196 2.96 -1.60 20.49
N TYR A 197 1.75 -2.09 20.27
CA TYR A 197 1.44 -3.38 19.70
C TYR A 197 1.11 -3.13 18.23
N ARG A 198 2.16 -3.13 17.41
CA ARG A 198 2.06 -3.01 15.94
C ARG A 198 2.21 -4.39 15.30
N ASP A 199 1.85 -4.46 14.03
CA ASP A 199 2.04 -5.60 13.11
C ASP A 199 3.52 -5.98 12.84
N THR A 200 4.47 -5.56 13.69
CA THR A 200 5.87 -5.43 13.27
C THR A 200 6.92 -5.87 14.29
N GLY A 201 6.70 -6.91 15.12
CA GLY A 201 7.83 -7.35 15.95
C GLY A 201 7.68 -8.50 16.94
N LEU A 202 6.53 -9.14 17.04
CA LEU A 202 6.40 -10.40 17.77
C LEU A 202 6.13 -11.52 16.73
N PRO A 203 6.54 -12.78 16.99
CA PRO A 203 6.09 -13.89 16.16
C PRO A 203 4.55 -13.89 16.14
N GLY A 204 3.94 -13.83 14.96
CA GLY A 204 2.50 -13.66 14.83
C GLY A 204 2.08 -13.02 13.50
N ILE A 205 0.76 -12.89 13.34
CA ILE A 205 0.11 -12.21 12.21
C ILE A 205 -0.46 -10.92 12.78
N GLY A 206 -0.08 -9.76 12.27
CA GLY A 206 -0.67 -8.50 12.72
C GLY A 206 -1.67 -7.89 11.73
N SER A 207 -1.70 -8.37 10.48
CA SER A 207 -2.81 -8.08 9.57
C SER A 207 -3.04 -9.15 8.51
N VAL A 208 -4.27 -9.26 8.01
CA VAL A 208 -4.62 -10.04 6.83
C VAL A 208 -5.68 -9.33 6.00
N SER A 209 -5.55 -9.35 4.67
CA SER A 209 -6.46 -8.65 3.77
C SER A 209 -7.01 -9.53 2.66
N TRP A 210 -8.19 -9.17 2.17
CA TRP A 210 -8.91 -9.84 1.08
C TRP A 210 -9.85 -8.87 0.35
N PHE A 211 -10.31 -9.24 -0.85
CA PHE A 211 -11.32 -8.48 -1.57
C PHE A 211 -12.73 -8.93 -1.17
N GLY A 212 -13.60 -7.95 -0.89
CA GLY A 212 -15.04 -8.17 -0.79
C GLY A 212 -15.69 -8.36 -2.17
N GLU A 213 -16.98 -8.69 -2.20
CA GLU A 213 -17.71 -8.89 -3.45
C GLU A 213 -17.77 -7.63 -4.34
N ASN A 214 -17.66 -6.44 -3.73
CA ASN A 214 -17.62 -5.16 -4.42
C ASN A 214 -16.21 -4.71 -4.81
N HIS A 215 -15.18 -5.57 -4.66
CA HIS A 215 -13.77 -5.25 -4.86
C HIS A 215 -13.18 -4.23 -3.88
N ASP A 216 -13.90 -3.84 -2.82
CA ASP A 216 -13.29 -3.16 -1.70
C ASP A 216 -12.30 -4.09 -1.01
N SER A 217 -11.24 -3.51 -0.48
CA SER A 217 -10.30 -4.25 0.35
C SER A 217 -10.78 -4.28 1.78
N TRP A 218 -10.97 -5.48 2.29
CA TRP A 218 -11.11 -5.73 3.71
C TRP A 218 -9.75 -6.06 4.27
N GLU A 219 -9.44 -5.49 5.42
CA GLU A 219 -8.20 -5.73 6.15
C GLU A 219 -8.51 -5.87 7.62
N GLU A 220 -8.00 -6.93 8.23
CA GLU A 220 -8.17 -7.17 9.64
C GLU A 220 -6.83 -7.08 10.34
N TYR A 221 -6.74 -6.18 11.32
CA TYR A 221 -5.60 -6.00 12.19
C TYR A 221 -5.80 -6.83 13.44
N ILE A 222 -4.77 -7.60 13.80
CA ILE A 222 -4.81 -8.57 14.87
C ILE A 222 -3.77 -8.18 15.92
N PHE A 223 -4.24 -7.96 17.14
CA PHE A 223 -3.41 -7.58 18.28
C PHE A 223 -3.36 -8.71 19.29
N GLU A 224 -2.16 -9.22 19.50
CA GLU A 224 -1.85 -10.23 20.51
C GLU A 224 -0.95 -9.63 21.60
N HIS A 225 -0.88 -10.31 22.75
CA HIS A 225 0.06 -10.00 23.84
C HIS A 225 -0.07 -8.59 24.46
N TYR A 226 -1.20 -7.91 24.26
CA TYR A 226 -1.54 -6.64 24.88
C TYR A 226 -1.93 -6.85 26.37
N PRO A 227 -1.85 -5.82 27.25
CA PRO A 227 -2.29 -5.96 28.63
C PRO A 227 -3.79 -6.26 28.69
N GLU A 228 -4.21 -7.22 29.52
CA GLU A 228 -5.61 -7.68 29.60
C GLU A 228 -6.62 -6.55 29.91
N ASP A 229 -6.15 -5.41 30.43
CA ASP A 229 -6.97 -4.25 30.75
C ASP A 229 -6.98 -3.23 29.59
N PHE A 230 -8.11 -3.19 28.86
CA PHE A 230 -8.35 -2.22 27.79
C PHE A 230 -8.60 -0.79 28.29
N SER A 231 -8.88 -0.58 29.58
CA SER A 231 -9.23 0.76 30.10
C SER A 231 -8.07 1.77 30.02
N GLU A 232 -6.85 1.28 29.78
CA GLU A 232 -5.63 2.10 29.67
C GLU A 232 -4.92 1.97 28.31
N VAL A 233 -5.60 1.47 27.27
CA VAL A 233 -5.04 1.40 25.91
C VAL A 233 -5.65 2.45 24.99
N THR A 234 -4.89 2.89 23.99
CA THR A 234 -5.37 3.72 22.90
C THR A 234 -5.26 2.97 21.57
N LEU A 235 -6.26 3.15 20.70
CA LEU A 235 -6.25 2.65 19.34
C LEU A 235 -6.17 3.85 18.40
N THR A 236 -5.10 3.92 17.61
CA THR A 236 -4.88 4.98 16.63
C THR A 236 -4.82 4.38 15.23
N GLY A 237 -5.55 4.94 14.29
CA GLY A 237 -5.43 4.62 12.87
C GLY A 237 -4.64 5.70 12.12
N GLU A 238 -3.70 5.27 11.29
CA GLU A 238 -2.96 6.12 10.35
C GLU A 238 -3.35 5.67 8.93
N PHE A 239 -4.05 6.55 8.20
CA PHE A 239 -4.65 6.23 6.90
C PHE A 239 -4.16 7.19 5.82
N THR A 240 -3.96 6.64 4.62
CA THR A 240 -3.72 7.39 3.39
C THR A 240 -4.92 7.21 2.48
N THR A 241 -5.48 8.32 2.00
CA THR A 241 -6.57 8.31 1.02
C THR A 241 -6.21 9.15 -0.18
N ALA A 242 -6.72 8.84 -1.37
CA ALA A 242 -6.49 9.66 -2.55
C ALA A 242 -7.76 9.80 -3.41
N ASP A 243 -7.76 10.79 -4.28
CA ASP A 243 -8.75 10.87 -5.35
C ASP A 243 -8.58 9.68 -6.31
N PRO A 244 -9.65 9.26 -7.02
CA PRO A 244 -9.56 8.22 -8.03
C PRO A 244 -8.50 8.54 -9.09
N ALA A 245 -7.74 7.51 -9.46
CA ALA A 245 -6.61 7.63 -10.38
C ALA A 245 -7.00 8.28 -11.70
N VAL A 246 -6.15 9.19 -12.15
CA VAL A 246 -6.27 9.79 -13.47
C VAL A 246 -5.69 8.81 -14.49
N GLU A 247 -6.57 8.21 -15.27
CA GLU A 247 -6.21 7.29 -16.35
C GLU A 247 -5.70 8.05 -17.59
N GLY A 248 -4.71 7.46 -18.26
CA GLY A 248 -4.12 8.03 -19.46
C GLY A 248 -3.24 7.04 -20.21
N ASP A 249 -2.48 7.56 -21.16
CA ASP A 249 -1.52 6.77 -21.93
C ASP A 249 -0.32 7.64 -22.29
N TRP A 250 0.37 8.15 -21.27
CA TRP A 250 1.54 8.98 -21.47
C TRP A 250 2.72 8.09 -21.83
N TYR A 251 3.29 8.32 -23.01
CA TYR A 251 4.47 7.60 -23.46
C TYR A 251 5.49 8.55 -24.07
N VAL A 252 6.77 8.26 -23.83
CA VAL A 252 7.91 8.97 -24.44
C VAL A 252 8.85 7.94 -25.02
N THR A 253 9.18 8.07 -26.30
CA THR A 253 10.23 7.27 -26.95
C THR A 253 11.50 8.10 -27.05
N PHE A 254 12.61 7.57 -26.54
CA PHE A 254 13.90 8.24 -26.54
C PHE A 254 15.01 7.29 -27.02
N PRO A 255 16.11 7.82 -27.59
CA PRO A 255 17.20 6.97 -28.08
C PRO A 255 17.91 6.29 -26.90
N LEU A 256 18.39 5.06 -27.10
CA LEU A 256 19.20 4.37 -26.09
C LEU A 256 20.46 5.16 -25.70
N SER A 257 20.96 6.03 -26.57
CA SER A 257 22.11 6.90 -26.25
C SER A 257 21.83 7.88 -25.11
N LEU A 258 20.56 8.13 -24.75
CA LEU A 258 20.20 8.89 -23.55
C LEU A 258 20.44 8.07 -22.27
N ILE A 259 20.49 6.74 -22.37
CA ILE A 259 20.79 5.84 -21.27
C ILE A 259 22.30 5.82 -21.04
N GLN A 260 22.72 6.32 -19.89
CA GLN A 260 24.12 6.22 -19.48
C GLN A 260 24.36 4.85 -18.83
N ALA A 261 25.23 4.05 -19.43
CA ALA A 261 25.78 2.87 -18.78
C ALA A 261 26.83 3.32 -17.76
N GLN A 262 26.67 2.98 -16.49
CA GLN A 262 27.78 3.14 -15.55
C GLN A 262 28.77 2.00 -15.80
N GLY A 263 29.98 2.35 -16.28
CA GLY A 263 31.06 1.39 -16.42
C GLY A 263 31.57 0.96 -15.06
N ASN A 264 31.74 -0.35 -14.87
CA ASN A 264 32.40 -0.96 -13.72
C ASN A 264 33.81 -0.39 -13.46
#